data_AF-A0A2J8AHK8-F1
#
_entry.id   AF-A0A2J8AHK8-F1
#
_cell.length_a   1.000
_cell.length_b   1.000
_cell.length_c   1.000
_cell.angle_alpha   90.00
_cell.angle_beta   90.00
_cell.angle_gamma   90.00
#
_symmetry.space_group_name_H-M   'P 1'
#
loop_
_entity.id
_entity.type
_entity.pdbx_description
1 polymer ?
#
loop_
_entity_poly.entity_id
_entity_poly.type
_entity_poly.pdbx_seq_one_letter_code
_entity_poly.pdbx_strand_id
1 'polypeptide(L)'
;MQAYRSLVYAENVSFHSNVAGIQGGGVSLQALFIASKFVANMANSTGGGGLHHTGSAVTLNSSTFVGNTAGSDSFSDSWSNAGGGVFGQACTGPMEMINSTALSNVATGRGGAVVALSCAVSLTGTQLKDNTAQVGVTRW
;
A
#
# COMPACT_ATOMS: atom_id res chain seq x y z
N MET A 1 -30.09 5.20 -4.82
CA MET A 1 -29.06 4.94 -5.84
C MET A 1 -27.90 4.25 -5.14
N GLN A 2 -27.87 2.91 -5.15
CA GLN A 2 -26.77 2.14 -4.56
C GLN A 2 -25.66 2.06 -5.62
N ALA A 3 -24.53 2.73 -5.37
CA ALA A 3 -23.34 2.53 -6.18
C ALA A 3 -22.79 1.13 -5.87
N TYR A 4 -22.68 0.28 -6.90
CA TYR A 4 -21.97 -0.98 -6.81
C TYR A 4 -20.48 -0.68 -6.56
N ARG A 5 -20.08 -0.64 -5.29
CA ARG A 5 -18.66 -0.78 -4.93
C ARG A 5 -18.28 -2.21 -5.25
N SER A 6 -17.76 -2.43 -6.45
CA SER A 6 -17.23 -3.74 -6.83
C SER A 6 -15.97 -3.97 -6.01
N LEU A 7 -16.09 -4.78 -4.96
CA LEU A 7 -14.96 -5.31 -4.22
C LEU A 7 -14.22 -6.26 -5.15
N VAL A 8 -12.97 -5.95 -5.49
CA VAL A 8 -12.15 -6.88 -6.27
C VAL A 8 -11.64 -7.96 -5.32
N TYR A 9 -11.93 -9.21 -5.65
CA TYR A 9 -11.33 -10.38 -5.02
C TYR A 9 -10.22 -10.91 -5.93
N ALA A 10 -9.01 -11.03 -5.38
CA ALA A 10 -7.88 -11.57 -6.10
C ALA A 10 -7.13 -12.58 -5.23
N GLU A 11 -6.99 -13.79 -5.75
CA GLU A 11 -6.33 -14.90 -5.08
C GLU A 11 -5.21 -15.43 -5.96
N ASN A 12 -4.03 -15.62 -5.35
CA ASN A 12 -2.85 -16.15 -6.04
C ASN A 12 -2.48 -15.35 -7.31
N VAL A 13 -2.60 -14.03 -7.25
CA VAL A 13 -2.24 -13.12 -8.35
C VAL A 13 -0.87 -12.50 -8.08
N SER A 14 -0.12 -12.21 -9.14
CA SER A 14 1.17 -11.53 -9.06
C SER A 14 1.18 -10.25 -9.89
N PHE A 15 1.49 -9.13 -9.24
CA PHE A 15 1.77 -7.84 -9.86
C PHE A 15 3.27 -7.60 -9.81
N HIS A 16 3.93 -7.61 -10.96
CA HIS A 16 5.38 -7.43 -11.05
C HIS A 16 5.75 -6.23 -11.92
N SER A 17 6.68 -5.40 -11.45
CA SER A 17 7.33 -4.37 -12.27
C SER A 17 6.37 -3.40 -12.97
N ASN A 18 5.20 -3.17 -12.38
CA ASN A 18 4.25 -2.20 -12.90
C ASN A 18 4.64 -0.79 -12.46
N VAL A 19 4.39 0.20 -13.32
CA VAL A 19 4.72 1.60 -13.08
C VAL A 19 3.50 2.47 -13.28
N ALA A 20 3.11 3.22 -12.25
CA ALA A 20 2.08 4.23 -12.32
C ALA A 20 2.71 5.63 -12.26
N GLY A 21 2.26 6.53 -13.13
CA GLY A 21 2.73 7.92 -13.11
C GLY A 21 2.32 8.68 -11.84
N ILE A 22 1.22 8.26 -11.21
CA ILE A 22 0.67 8.94 -10.03
C ILE A 22 0.58 7.99 -8.83
N GLN A 23 -0.35 7.02 -8.83
CA GLN A 23 -0.70 6.19 -7.66
C GLN A 23 -0.79 4.71 -7.96
N GLY A 24 -0.40 3.87 -6.99
CA GLY A 24 -0.67 2.44 -6.99
C GLY A 24 0.10 1.71 -8.08
N GLY A 25 1.42 1.61 -7.92
CA GLY A 25 2.31 1.07 -8.96
C GLY A 25 1.85 -0.29 -9.47
N GLY A 26 1.42 -1.18 -8.57
CA GLY A 26 0.79 -2.45 -8.94
C GLY A 26 -0.73 -2.30 -9.11
N VAL A 27 -1.40 -1.77 -8.09
CA VAL A 27 -2.86 -1.70 -8.02
C VAL A 27 -3.33 -0.43 -7.28
N SER A 28 -4.41 0.19 -7.77
CA SER A 28 -5.12 1.29 -7.08
C SER A 28 -6.64 1.04 -7.02
N LEU A 29 -7.14 0.34 -6.01
CA LEU A 29 -8.57 0.02 -5.85
C LEU A 29 -8.91 -0.55 -4.45
N GLN A 30 -10.21 -0.74 -4.20
CA GLN A 30 -10.72 -1.48 -3.05
C GLN A 30 -10.68 -2.99 -3.34
N ALA A 31 -9.98 -3.76 -2.51
CA ALA A 31 -9.84 -5.20 -2.73
C ALA A 31 -9.58 -6.04 -1.47
N LEU A 32 -9.91 -7.33 -1.62
CA LEU A 32 -9.41 -8.43 -0.79
C LEU A 32 -8.37 -9.20 -1.62
N PHE A 33 -7.13 -9.24 -1.13
CA PHE A 33 -6.06 -10.04 -1.72
C PHE A 33 -5.70 -11.21 -0.81
N ILE A 34 -5.69 -12.41 -1.38
CA ILE A 34 -5.28 -13.65 -0.71
C ILE A 34 -4.11 -14.25 -1.46
N ALA A 35 -3.05 -14.64 -0.75
CA ALA A 35 -1.89 -15.33 -1.32
C ALA A 35 -1.25 -14.60 -2.53
N SER A 36 -1.39 -13.27 -2.59
CA SER A 36 -0.99 -12.49 -3.77
C SER A 36 0.34 -11.80 -3.56
N LYS A 37 1.01 -11.47 -4.66
CA LYS A 37 2.38 -10.91 -4.67
C LYS A 37 2.42 -9.57 -5.38
N PHE A 38 3.10 -8.61 -4.76
CA PHE A 38 3.41 -7.30 -5.32
C PHE A 38 4.92 -7.14 -5.29
N VAL A 39 5.56 -7.21 -6.45
CA VAL A 39 7.02 -7.25 -6.56
C VAL A 39 7.50 -6.12 -7.47
N ALA A 40 8.42 -5.30 -6.96
CA ALA A 40 9.11 -4.27 -7.74
C ALA A 40 8.17 -3.29 -8.46
N ASN A 41 6.98 -3.03 -7.92
CA ASN A 41 6.06 -2.06 -8.51
C ASN A 41 6.42 -0.63 -8.06
N MET A 42 6.13 0.36 -8.90
CA MET A 42 6.53 1.74 -8.69
C MET A 42 5.38 2.72 -8.90
N ALA A 43 5.15 3.59 -7.91
CA ALA A 43 4.33 4.79 -8.09
C ALA A 43 5.26 6.00 -8.13
N ASN A 44 5.29 6.75 -9.23
CA ASN A 44 6.28 7.82 -9.43
C ASN A 44 6.05 9.06 -8.57
N SER A 45 4.82 9.30 -8.09
CA SER A 45 4.46 10.54 -7.42
C SER A 45 3.88 10.34 -6.01
N THR A 46 2.71 9.70 -5.88
CA THR A 46 2.04 9.54 -4.58
C THR A 46 1.48 8.13 -4.42
N GLY A 47 1.05 7.79 -3.21
CA GLY A 47 0.40 6.53 -2.91
C GLY A 47 1.34 5.36 -2.70
N GLY A 48 0.80 4.16 -2.93
CA GLY A 48 1.46 2.89 -2.65
C GLY A 48 2.30 2.43 -3.83
N GLY A 49 3.57 2.05 -3.61
CA GLY A 49 4.37 1.44 -4.65
C GLY A 49 3.77 0.12 -5.12
N GLY A 50 3.32 -0.72 -4.19
CA GLY A 50 2.58 -1.96 -4.47
C GLY A 50 1.09 -1.71 -4.62
N LEU A 51 0.46 -1.21 -3.55
CA LEU A 51 -1.00 -1.04 -3.47
C LEU A 51 -1.37 0.33 -2.91
N HIS A 52 -2.23 1.03 -3.65
CA HIS A 52 -2.88 2.25 -3.23
C HIS A 52 -4.37 2.01 -2.99
N HIS A 53 -4.93 2.53 -1.90
CA HIS A 53 -6.37 2.50 -1.69
C HIS A 53 -6.89 3.78 -1.03
N THR A 54 -8.04 4.27 -1.51
CA THR A 54 -8.69 5.48 -0.97
C THR A 54 -10.18 5.25 -0.83
N GLY A 55 -10.79 5.76 0.24
CA GLY A 55 -12.24 5.66 0.40
C GLY A 55 -12.74 4.24 0.64
N SER A 56 -11.87 3.32 1.08
CA SER A 56 -12.11 1.87 1.03
C SER A 56 -11.56 1.15 2.27
N ALA A 57 -11.98 -0.11 2.44
CA ALA A 57 -11.36 -1.08 3.35
C ALA A 57 -10.60 -2.12 2.52
N VAL A 58 -9.45 -2.58 3.00
CA VAL A 58 -8.59 -3.55 2.29
C VAL A 58 -8.15 -4.63 3.27
N THR A 59 -8.25 -5.89 2.84
CA THR A 59 -7.73 -7.03 3.59
C THR A 59 -6.68 -7.72 2.73
N LEU A 60 -5.48 -7.89 3.29
CA LEU A 60 -4.33 -8.55 2.70
C LEU A 60 -4.02 -9.78 3.54
N ASN A 61 -4.35 -10.97 3.04
CA ASN A 61 -4.11 -12.23 3.73
C ASN A 61 -3.02 -13.02 3.02
N SER A 62 -2.01 -13.47 3.76
CA SER A 62 -0.93 -14.31 3.25
C SER A 62 -0.24 -13.72 2.01
N SER A 63 -0.22 -12.38 1.92
CA SER A 63 0.22 -11.67 0.73
C SER A 63 1.61 -11.06 0.95
N THR A 64 2.34 -10.86 -0.13
CA THR A 64 3.76 -10.47 -0.09
C THR A 64 4.00 -9.20 -0.91
N PHE A 65 4.65 -8.21 -0.30
CA PHE A 65 5.07 -6.95 -0.90
C PHE A 65 6.60 -6.86 -0.84
N VAL A 66 7.28 -6.96 -1.98
CA VAL A 66 8.75 -6.99 -2.04
C VAL A 66 9.27 -5.93 -2.99
N GLY A 67 10.18 -5.08 -2.51
CA GLY A 67 10.91 -4.15 -3.37
C GLY A 67 10.04 -3.10 -4.07
N ASN A 68 8.83 -2.83 -3.55
CA ASN A 68 7.96 -1.83 -4.15
C ASN A 68 8.43 -0.43 -3.75
N THR A 69 8.28 0.54 -4.66
CA THR A 69 8.79 1.90 -4.49
C THR A 69 7.66 2.92 -4.66
N ALA A 70 7.50 3.80 -3.69
CA ALA A 70 6.70 5.02 -3.84
C ALA A 70 7.64 6.23 -3.89
N GLY A 71 7.60 6.91 -5.03
CA GLY A 71 8.35 8.12 -5.34
C GLY A 71 7.85 9.36 -4.60
N SER A 72 8.57 10.45 -4.80
CA SER A 72 8.39 11.69 -4.05
C SER A 72 7.20 12.44 -4.61
N ASP A 73 6.30 12.82 -3.71
CA ASP A 73 5.36 13.87 -3.99
C ASP A 73 6.14 15.14 -4.30
N SER A 74 5.78 15.82 -5.38
CA SER A 74 6.27 17.18 -5.66
C SER A 74 5.61 18.23 -4.75
N PHE A 75 4.87 17.79 -3.73
CA PHE A 75 4.18 18.66 -2.80
C PHE A 75 5.15 19.04 -1.67
N SER A 76 5.32 20.34 -1.51
CA SER A 76 6.20 20.97 -0.51
C SER A 76 5.51 21.11 0.85
N ASP A 77 4.44 20.37 1.11
CA ASP A 77 3.77 20.36 2.40
C ASP A 77 4.30 19.21 3.27
N SER A 78 4.22 19.38 4.58
CA SER A 78 4.90 18.51 5.57
C SER A 78 4.34 17.07 5.64
N TRP A 79 3.50 16.66 4.68
CA TRP A 79 2.69 15.44 4.69
C TRP A 79 2.85 14.68 3.38
N SER A 80 3.95 13.93 3.27
CA SER A 80 4.13 13.07 2.11
C SER A 80 3.11 11.94 2.03
N ASN A 81 2.46 11.83 0.87
CA ASN A 81 1.44 10.83 0.55
C ASN A 81 2.01 9.55 -0.05
N ALA A 82 3.29 9.22 0.16
CA ALA A 82 3.92 8.02 -0.39
C ALA A 82 4.06 6.91 0.66
N GLY A 83 3.75 5.66 0.31
CA GLY A 83 4.01 4.45 1.12
C GLY A 83 4.60 3.34 0.25
N GLY A 84 5.74 2.75 0.63
CA GLY A 84 6.53 1.95 -0.32
C GLY A 84 5.83 0.67 -0.75
N GLY A 85 5.26 -0.08 0.20
CA GLY A 85 4.44 -1.26 -0.07
C GLY A 85 2.97 -0.90 -0.28
N VAL A 86 2.33 -0.42 0.80
CA VAL A 86 0.89 -0.14 0.85
C VAL A 86 0.64 1.30 1.31
N PHE A 87 -0.29 1.98 0.65
CA PHE A 87 -0.79 3.29 1.08
C PHE A 87 -2.31 3.31 1.15
N GLY A 88 -2.84 3.79 2.28
CA GLY A 88 -4.25 3.98 2.54
C GLY A 88 -4.61 5.42 2.96
N GLN A 89 -5.67 5.98 2.36
CA GLN A 89 -6.19 7.30 2.71
C GLN A 89 -7.73 7.33 2.75
N ALA A 90 -8.31 8.15 3.63
CA ALA A 90 -9.76 8.36 3.70
C ALA A 90 -10.58 7.06 3.81
N CYS A 91 -10.07 6.06 4.52
CA CYS A 91 -10.67 4.72 4.52
C CYS A 91 -12.04 4.68 5.18
N THR A 92 -12.96 3.92 4.59
CA THR A 92 -14.30 3.66 5.15
C THR A 92 -14.33 2.48 6.12
N GLY A 93 -13.20 1.78 6.27
CA GLY A 93 -13.03 0.65 7.19
C GLY A 93 -11.54 0.35 7.39
N PRO A 94 -11.19 -0.69 8.17
CA PRO A 94 -9.80 -1.00 8.49
C PRO A 94 -9.03 -1.48 7.26
N MET A 95 -7.72 -1.24 7.29
CA MET A 95 -6.74 -1.93 6.48
C MET A 95 -6.12 -3.05 7.32
N GLU A 96 -6.32 -4.29 6.89
CA GLU A 96 -5.86 -5.48 7.61
C GLU A 96 -4.78 -6.19 6.83
N MET A 97 -3.64 -6.48 7.49
CA MET A 97 -2.61 -7.37 6.96
C MET A 97 -2.45 -8.56 7.88
N ILE A 98 -2.84 -9.72 7.39
CA ILE A 98 -2.86 -10.98 8.13
C ILE A 98 -1.86 -11.94 7.49
N ASN A 99 -0.95 -12.50 8.28
CA ASN A 99 0.06 -13.47 7.86
C ASN A 99 0.86 -13.03 6.61
N SER A 100 1.04 -11.72 6.46
CA SER A 100 1.59 -11.12 5.24
C SER A 100 3.04 -10.69 5.44
N THR A 101 3.74 -10.37 4.37
CA THR A 101 5.13 -9.89 4.43
C THR A 101 5.30 -8.63 3.61
N ALA A 102 5.90 -7.61 4.20
CA ALA A 102 6.42 -6.44 3.50
C ALA A 102 7.95 -6.39 3.69
N LEU A 103 8.69 -6.59 2.60
CA LEU A 103 10.14 -6.68 2.59
C LEU A 103 10.77 -5.68 1.63
N SER A 104 11.75 -4.91 2.11
CA SER A 104 12.58 -4.03 1.25
C SER A 104 11.78 -3.04 0.41
N ASN A 105 10.61 -2.61 0.89
CA ASN A 105 9.84 -1.57 0.22
C ASN A 105 10.36 -0.18 0.59
N VAL A 106 10.36 0.74 -0.37
CA VAL A 106 10.98 2.05 -0.25
C VAL A 106 9.93 3.14 -0.49
N ALA A 107 9.85 4.10 0.43
CA ALA A 107 9.13 5.34 0.23
C ALA A 107 10.11 6.51 0.34
N THR A 108 10.08 7.43 -0.61
CA THR A 108 10.70 8.76 -0.42
C THR A 108 9.84 9.66 0.48
N GLY A 109 8.66 9.17 0.88
CA GLY A 109 7.77 9.81 1.86
C GLY A 109 7.80 9.12 3.21
N ARG A 110 6.61 8.80 3.71
CA ARG A 110 6.40 8.12 5.00
C ARG A 110 6.29 6.61 4.82
N GLY A 111 6.41 5.85 5.92
CA GLY A 111 6.12 4.41 6.01
C GLY A 111 6.56 3.54 4.81
N GLY A 112 7.82 3.11 4.83
CA GLY A 112 8.41 2.32 3.74
C GLY A 112 7.64 1.04 3.43
N ALA A 113 7.07 0.39 4.45
CA ALA A 113 6.21 -0.77 4.27
C ALA A 113 4.75 -0.38 4.02
N VAL A 114 4.18 0.40 4.94
CA VAL A 114 2.76 0.69 5.04
C VAL A 114 2.59 2.12 5.53
N VAL A 115 1.71 2.89 4.89
CA VAL A 115 1.20 4.17 5.37
C VAL A 115 -0.31 4.13 5.36
N ALA A 116 -0.90 4.60 6.46
CA ALA A 116 -2.33 4.85 6.59
C ALA A 116 -2.54 6.23 7.22
N LEU A 117 -3.15 7.17 6.49
CA LEU A 117 -3.30 8.54 6.99
C LEU A 117 -4.53 8.72 7.88
N SER A 118 -5.63 8.06 7.54
CA SER A 118 -6.89 8.14 8.29
C SER A 118 -7.58 6.79 8.38
N CYS A 119 -6.80 5.71 8.24
CA CYS A 119 -7.30 4.34 8.21
C CYS A 119 -6.88 3.65 9.49
N ALA A 120 -7.81 2.94 10.13
CA ALA A 120 -7.43 2.00 11.17
C ALA A 120 -6.57 0.89 10.54
N VAL A 121 -5.46 0.53 11.18
CA VAL A 121 -4.55 -0.51 10.70
C VAL A 121 -4.49 -1.66 11.69
N SER A 122 -4.67 -2.88 11.19
CA SER A 122 -4.43 -4.11 11.96
C SER A 122 -3.38 -4.96 11.26
N LEU A 123 -2.31 -5.30 11.98
CA LEU A 123 -1.24 -6.18 11.50
C LEU A 123 -1.18 -7.41 12.40
N THR A 124 -1.57 -8.58 11.88
CA THR A 124 -1.60 -9.84 12.65
C THR A 124 -0.73 -10.87 11.95
N GLY A 125 0.27 -11.42 12.64
CA GLY A 125 1.19 -12.39 12.04
C GLY A 125 1.97 -11.86 10.83
N THR A 126 2.04 -10.53 10.66
CA THR A 126 2.65 -9.88 9.49
C THR A 126 4.09 -9.46 9.79
N GLN A 127 5.00 -9.71 8.86
CA GLN A 127 6.40 -9.29 8.95
C GLN A 127 6.63 -8.01 8.14
N LEU A 128 7.21 -6.98 8.78
CA LEU A 128 7.71 -5.79 8.12
C LEU A 128 9.23 -5.75 8.28
N LYS A 129 9.99 -6.04 7.22
CA LYS A 129 11.45 -6.17 7.27
C LYS A 129 12.14 -5.31 6.22
N ASP A 130 13.26 -4.68 6.60
CA ASP A 130 14.15 -3.92 5.70
C ASP A 130 13.46 -2.83 4.86
N ASN A 131 12.31 -2.31 5.31
CA ASN A 131 11.60 -1.26 4.61
C ASN A 131 12.18 0.12 4.97
N THR A 132 12.29 1.02 4.00
CA THR A 132 12.92 2.34 4.17
C THR A 132 11.92 3.45 3.85
N ALA A 133 11.83 4.46 4.72
CA ALA A 133 11.13 5.72 4.46
C ALA A 133 12.09 6.89 4.66
N GLN A 134 11.97 7.94 3.84
CA GLN A 134 12.72 9.19 4.05
C GLN A 134 12.24 9.95 5.30
N VAL A 135 10.94 9.93 5.56
CA VAL A 135 10.34 10.53 6.77
C VAL A 135 9.82 9.42 7.67
N GLY A 136 10.62 9.07 8.68
CA GLY A 136 10.26 8.08 9.69
C GLY A 136 9.17 8.60 10.64
N VAL A 137 7.90 8.46 10.27
CA VAL A 137 6.80 8.46 11.25
C VAL A 137 5.83 7.34 10.95
N THR A 138 6.05 6.20 11.61
CA THR A 138 4.96 5.33 12.05
C THR A 138 4.27 6.02 13.23
N ARG A 139 3.24 6.84 12.97
CA ARG A 139 2.24 7.14 13.99
C ARG A 139 1.13 6.10 13.83
N TRP A 140 1.05 5.20 14.81
CA TRP A 140 -0.08 4.30 15.02
C TRP A 140 -1.18 5.06 15.77
#